data_AF-A0A6C0F827-F1
#
_entry.id   AF-A0A6C0F827-F1
#
_cell.length_a   1.000
_cell.length_b   1.000
_cell.length_c   1.000
_cell.angle_alpha   90.00
_cell.angle_beta   90.00
_cell.angle_gamma   90.00
#
_symmetry.space_group_name_H-M   'P 1'
#
loop_
_entity.id
_entity.type
_entity.pdbx_description
1 polymer ?
#
loop_
_entity_poly.entity_id
_entity_poly.type
_entity_poly.pdbx_seq_one_letter_code
_entity_poly.pdbx_strand_id
1 'polypeptide(L)'
;MPSIAVRNIQSKHIEIMPKSYCYKLKYTTPHLTLLSIYLYTPHIEWDTENGMIKLILNDSTNIQSLKEIDNTCMNQITNYRSFMKHSNQQWYLLFSPNPEVLKLYNSKPRSVHLYLKTIQKKTDLNIPVMYIINKS
;
A
#
# COMPACT_ATOMS: atom_id res chain seq x y z
N MET A 1 4.37 -5.17 16.02
CA MET A 1 4.42 -5.94 14.76
C MET A 1 5.69 -5.58 14.01
N PRO A 2 6.41 -6.56 13.46
CA PRO A 2 7.57 -6.29 12.60
C PRO A 2 7.12 -5.56 11.33
N SER A 3 7.87 -4.53 10.93
CA SER A 3 7.66 -3.76 9.71
C SER A 3 8.87 -3.90 8.81
N ILE A 4 8.67 -3.99 7.49
CA ILE A 4 9.75 -3.90 6.52
C ILE A 4 9.75 -2.51 5.90
N ALA A 5 10.93 -1.92 5.72
CA ALA A 5 11.04 -0.68 4.98
C ALA A 5 10.66 -0.93 3.51
N VAL A 6 9.86 -0.05 2.91
CA VAL A 6 9.39 -0.19 1.51
C VAL A 6 10.55 -0.48 0.56
N ARG A 7 11.64 0.29 0.69
CA ARG A 7 12.87 0.17 -0.11
C ARG A 7 13.53 -1.22 -0.12
N ASN A 8 13.21 -2.08 0.84
CA ASN A 8 13.80 -3.42 0.96
C ASN A 8 12.94 -4.51 0.30
N ILE A 9 11.77 -4.15 -0.25
CA ILE A 9 10.90 -5.12 -0.90
C ILE A 9 11.31 -5.34 -2.34
N GLN A 10 11.25 -6.61 -2.73
CA GLN A 10 11.48 -7.08 -4.09
C GLN A 10 10.27 -7.90 -4.52
N SER A 11 9.76 -7.64 -5.71
CA SER A 11 8.58 -8.32 -6.29
C SER A 11 8.63 -9.84 -6.21
N LYS A 12 9.78 -10.45 -6.49
CA LYS A 12 9.97 -11.92 -6.47
C LYS A 12 9.65 -12.60 -5.13
N HIS A 13 9.62 -11.85 -4.03
CA HIS A 13 9.32 -12.35 -2.69
C HIS A 13 7.84 -12.18 -2.32
N ILE A 14 7.03 -11.64 -3.22
CA ILE A 14 5.59 -11.42 -3.03
C ILE A 14 4.83 -12.62 -3.58
N GLU A 15 4.01 -13.21 -2.73
CA GLU A 15 3.07 -14.28 -3.08
C GLU A 15 1.64 -13.75 -2.94
N ILE A 16 0.82 -13.96 -3.98
CA ILE A 16 -0.60 -13.63 -3.96
C ILE A 16 -1.39 -14.89 -3.64
N MET A 17 -1.96 -14.94 -2.44
CA MET A 17 -2.74 -16.08 -1.97
C MET A 17 -4.23 -15.87 -2.25
N PRO A 18 -4.86 -16.62 -3.17
CA PRO A 18 -6.30 -16.54 -3.38
C PRO A 18 -7.07 -17.06 -2.15
N LYS A 19 -8.13 -16.35 -1.76
CA LYS A 19 -9.12 -16.73 -0.73
C LYS A 19 -10.53 -16.63 -1.30
N SER A 20 -11.54 -17.10 -0.59
CA SER A 20 -12.91 -17.19 -1.12
C SER A 20 -13.47 -15.83 -1.58
N TYR A 21 -13.13 -14.74 -0.89
CA TYR A 21 -13.66 -13.39 -1.14
C TYR A 21 -12.58 -12.30 -1.35
N CYS A 22 -11.29 -12.67 -1.29
CA CYS A 22 -10.18 -11.73 -1.45
C CYS A 22 -8.90 -12.43 -1.93
N TYR A 23 -7.87 -11.65 -2.21
CA TYR A 23 -6.48 -12.06 -2.33
C TYR A 23 -5.72 -11.52 -1.13
N LYS A 24 -4.85 -12.33 -0.53
CA LYS A 24 -3.92 -11.89 0.52
C LYS A 24 -2.52 -11.78 -0.04
N LEU A 25 -1.81 -10.72 0.33
CA LEU A 25 -0.41 -10.53 -0.02
C LEU A 25 0.47 -11.09 1.09
N LYS A 26 1.37 -11.99 0.73
CA LYS A 26 2.38 -12.57 1.62
C LYS A 26 3.75 -12.19 1.10
N TYR A 27 4.65 -11.80 1.99
CA TYR A 27 6.05 -11.51 1.66
C TYR A 27 6.97 -12.50 2.38
N THR A 28 7.81 -13.20 1.62
CA THR A 28 8.64 -14.29 2.15
C THR A 28 10.10 -14.14 1.72
N THR A 29 10.99 -14.09 2.69
CA THR A 29 12.44 -14.20 2.52
C THR A 29 12.96 -15.40 3.35
N PRO A 30 14.22 -15.84 3.19
CA PRO A 30 14.75 -16.97 3.95
C PRO A 30 14.63 -16.84 5.48
N HIS A 31 14.52 -15.62 6.01
CA HIS A 31 14.51 -15.35 7.45
C HIS A 31 13.22 -14.69 7.95
N LEU A 32 12.25 -14.43 7.06
CA LEU A 32 11.04 -13.69 7.43
C LEU A 32 9.85 -14.10 6.56
N THR A 33 8.71 -14.36 7.20
CA THR A 33 7.41 -14.46 6.51
C THR A 33 6.44 -13.46 7.09
N LEU A 34 5.92 -12.56 6.26
CA LEU A 34 4.86 -11.61 6.60
C LEU A 34 3.59 -12.01 5.86
N LEU A 35 2.53 -12.33 6.60
CA LEU A 35 1.20 -12.65 6.03
C LEU A 35 0.42 -11.40 5.56
N SER A 36 1.06 -10.24 5.63
CA SER A 36 0.56 -8.94 5.21
C SER A 36 1.76 -8.02 5.05
N ILE A 37 1.85 -7.29 3.93
CA ILE A 37 3.00 -6.42 3.71
C ILE A 37 2.79 -5.12 4.49
N TYR A 38 3.51 -5.00 5.61
CA TYR A 38 3.50 -3.81 6.46
C TYR A 38 4.72 -2.96 6.12
N LEU A 39 4.45 -1.90 5.37
CA LEU A 39 5.40 -1.02 4.72
C LEU A 39 5.67 0.21 5.58
N TYR A 40 6.90 0.43 6.01
CA TYR A 40 7.27 1.72 6.61
C TYR A 40 7.69 2.72 5.53
N THR A 41 7.03 3.88 5.49
CA THR A 41 7.30 4.94 4.51
C THR A 41 7.67 6.24 5.26
N PRO A 42 8.97 6.57 5.35
CA PRO A 42 9.41 7.83 5.96
C PRO A 42 9.25 9.00 4.97
N HIS A 43 9.16 10.24 5.50
CA HIS A 43 9.15 11.48 4.71
C HIS A 43 8.01 11.56 3.69
N ILE A 44 6.80 11.38 4.19
CA ILE A 44 5.59 11.38 3.40
C ILE A 44 4.88 12.72 3.50
N GLU A 45 4.49 13.25 2.34
CA GLU A 45 3.52 14.32 2.25
C GLU A 45 2.15 13.69 1.97
N TRP A 46 1.10 14.27 2.53
CA TRP A 46 -0.25 13.80 2.24
C TRP A 46 -1.22 14.96 2.03
N ASP A 47 -2.29 14.67 1.31
CA ASP A 47 -3.38 15.59 1.01
C ASP A 47 -4.70 14.81 0.96
N THR A 48 -5.81 15.50 0.70
CA THR A 48 -7.12 14.88 0.44
C THR A 48 -7.61 15.19 -0.95
N GLU A 49 -8.14 14.17 -1.62
CA GLU A 49 -8.75 14.31 -2.94
C GLU A 49 -10.07 13.53 -2.94
N ASN A 50 -11.21 14.23 -3.05
CA ASN A 50 -12.56 13.64 -3.08
C ASN A 50 -12.86 12.69 -1.90
N GLY A 51 -12.44 13.06 -0.69
CA GLY A 51 -12.63 12.23 0.51
C GLY A 51 -11.68 11.04 0.61
N MET A 52 -10.72 10.89 -0.30
CA MET A 52 -9.61 9.94 -0.21
C MET A 52 -8.35 10.63 0.33
N ILE A 53 -7.50 9.86 1.00
CA ILE A 53 -6.16 10.27 1.40
C ILE A 53 -5.23 10.07 0.21
N LYS A 54 -4.56 11.14 -0.18
CA LYS A 54 -3.52 11.18 -1.21
C LYS A 54 -2.17 11.21 -0.52
N LEU A 55 -1.35 10.20 -0.76
CA LEU A 55 -0.03 10.09 -0.15
C LEU A 55 1.04 10.26 -1.22
N ILE A 56 1.73 11.40 -1.19
CA ILE A 56 2.71 11.80 -2.18
C ILE A 56 4.04 11.12 -1.88
N LEU A 57 4.64 10.53 -2.92
CA LEU A 57 5.88 9.78 -2.84
C LEU A 57 7.01 10.63 -3.45
N ASN A 58 7.99 10.95 -2.63
CA ASN A 58 9.15 11.77 -3.04
C ASN A 58 10.46 10.95 -3.13
N ASP A 59 10.48 9.74 -2.56
CA ASP A 59 11.64 8.85 -2.56
C ASP A 59 11.59 7.89 -3.76
N SER A 60 12.54 8.02 -4.69
CA SER A 60 12.62 7.21 -5.91
C SER A 60 12.77 5.72 -5.66
N THR A 61 13.45 5.32 -4.58
CA THR A 61 13.60 3.91 -4.22
C THR A 61 12.29 3.34 -3.72
N ASN A 62 11.58 4.07 -2.86
CA ASN A 62 10.25 3.67 -2.41
C ASN A 62 9.26 3.59 -3.59
N ILE A 63 9.31 4.54 -4.52
CA ILE A 63 8.50 4.52 -5.75
C ILE A 63 8.77 3.25 -6.54
N GLN A 64 10.04 2.90 -6.76
CA GLN A 64 10.40 1.71 -7.53
C GLN A 64 9.92 0.41 -6.88
N SER A 65 10.15 0.24 -5.57
CA SER A 65 9.66 -0.94 -4.84
C SER A 65 8.13 -1.04 -4.84
N LEU A 66 7.42 0.10 -4.72
CA LEU A 66 5.95 0.13 -4.81
C LEU A 66 5.47 -0.23 -6.21
N LYS A 67 6.14 0.23 -7.27
CA LYS A 67 5.82 -0.15 -8.66
C LYS A 67 5.98 -1.64 -8.88
N GLU A 68 7.03 -2.23 -8.33
CA GLU A 68 7.24 -3.68 -8.41
C GLU A 68 6.11 -4.48 -7.75
N ILE A 69 5.67 -4.06 -6.57
CA ILE A 69 4.51 -4.66 -5.88
C ILE A 69 3.25 -4.49 -6.74
N ASP A 70 2.99 -3.28 -7.22
CA ASP A 70 1.80 -2.94 -7.99
C ASP A 70 1.72 -3.70 -9.31
N ASN A 71 2.85 -3.80 -10.04
CA ASN A 71 2.98 -4.60 -11.27
C ASN A 71 2.73 -6.09 -11.00
N THR A 72 3.22 -6.61 -9.88
CA THR A 72 2.98 -8.00 -9.47
C THR A 72 1.48 -8.25 -9.30
N CYS A 73 0.77 -7.33 -8.63
CA CYS A 73 -0.69 -7.39 -8.48
C CYS A 73 -1.41 -7.27 -9.82
N MET A 74 -1.04 -6.32 -10.69
CA MET A 74 -1.64 -6.15 -12.03
C MET A 74 -1.54 -7.41 -12.88
N ASN A 75 -0.42 -8.12 -12.82
CA ASN A 75 -0.18 -9.29 -13.65
C ASN A 75 -0.90 -10.56 -13.14
N GLN A 76 -1.15 -10.65 -11.83
CA GLN A 76 -1.63 -11.89 -11.19
C GLN A 76 -3.10 -11.82 -10.72
N ILE A 77 -3.67 -10.62 -10.57
CA ILE A 77 -5.03 -10.44 -10.07
C ILE A 77 -5.91 -9.87 -11.19
N THR A 78 -6.88 -10.68 -11.63
CA THR A 78 -7.91 -10.24 -12.58
C THR A 78 -8.69 -9.05 -12.04
N ASN A 79 -8.89 -8.02 -12.88
CA ASN A 79 -9.59 -6.77 -12.55
C ASN A 79 -8.93 -5.94 -11.44
N TYR A 80 -7.64 -6.15 -11.16
CA TYR A 80 -6.90 -5.31 -10.24
C TYR A 80 -6.75 -3.88 -10.81
N ARG A 81 -6.99 -2.90 -9.94
CA ARG A 81 -6.70 -1.50 -10.23
C ARG A 81 -5.46 -1.09 -9.45
N SER A 82 -4.51 -0.48 -10.15
CA SER A 82 -3.30 0.04 -9.53
C SER A 82 -3.61 0.96 -8.35
N PHE A 83 -2.93 0.73 -7.22
CA PHE A 83 -2.96 1.65 -6.08
C PHE A 83 -2.02 2.83 -6.28
N MET A 84 -1.08 2.73 -7.24
CA MET A 84 -0.19 3.81 -7.61
C MET A 84 -0.85 4.70 -8.66
N LYS A 85 -0.61 6.01 -8.54
CA LYS A 85 -1.05 7.02 -9.49
C LYS A 85 0.11 7.94 -9.81
N HIS A 86 0.05 8.52 -11.00
CA HIS A 86 1.01 9.51 -11.46
C HIS A 86 0.26 10.66 -12.10
N SER A 87 0.46 11.87 -11.59
CA SER A 87 -0.12 13.10 -12.11
C SER A 87 0.82 14.26 -11.82
N ASN A 88 0.91 15.24 -12.73
CA ASN A 88 1.76 16.42 -12.59
C ASN A 88 3.20 16.11 -12.13
N GLN A 89 3.83 15.09 -12.74
CA GLN A 89 5.18 14.61 -12.42
C GLN A 89 5.38 14.08 -10.99
N GLN A 90 4.30 13.82 -10.25
CA GLN A 90 4.34 13.28 -8.90
C GLN A 90 3.71 11.89 -8.85
N TRP A 91 4.39 10.97 -8.16
CA TRP A 91 3.85 9.67 -7.82
C TRP A 91 3.11 9.76 -6.50
N TYR A 92 1.92 9.16 -6.42
CA TYR A 92 1.13 9.16 -5.20
C TYR A 92 0.30 7.89 -5.09
N LEU A 93 -0.19 7.67 -3.88
CA LEU A 93 -1.10 6.59 -3.53
C LEU A 93 -2.44 7.20 -3.12
N LEU A 94 -3.55 6.62 -3.57
CA LEU A 94 -4.90 7.03 -3.14
C LEU A 94 -5.53 5.96 -2.25
N PHE A 95 -6.04 6.39 -1.11
CA PHE A 95 -6.61 5.50 -0.10
C PHE A 95 -7.95 5.99 0.40
N SER A 96 -8.87 5.06 0.60
CA SER A 96 -10.06 5.36 1.40
C SER A 96 -9.65 5.53 2.86
N PRO A 97 -10.07 6.61 3.54
CA PRO A 97 -9.72 6.85 4.93
C PRO A 97 -10.30 5.74 5.81
N ASN A 98 -9.45 5.14 6.65
CA ASN A 98 -9.91 4.34 7.78
C ASN A 98 -10.25 5.30 8.94
N PRO A 99 -11.33 5.08 9.71
CA PRO A 99 -11.65 5.87 10.91
C PRO A 99 -10.47 6.10 11.87
N GLU A 100 -9.56 5.15 12.03
CA GLU A 100 -8.35 5.32 12.84
C GLU A 100 -7.33 6.27 12.19
N VAL A 101 -7.28 6.31 10.85
CA VAL A 101 -6.45 7.23 10.07
C VAL A 101 -7.04 8.64 10.04
N LEU A 102 -8.36 8.79 10.12
CA LEU A 102 -8.98 10.12 10.22
C LEU A 102 -8.51 10.87 11.47
N LYS A 103 -8.29 10.17 12.60
CA LYS A 103 -7.69 10.79 13.80
C LYS A 103 -6.28 11.31 13.54
N LEU A 104 -5.55 10.62 12.66
CA LEU A 104 -4.16 10.95 12.29
C LEU A 104 -4.08 12.04 11.23
N TYR A 105 -5.08 12.17 10.36
CA TYR A 105 -5.20 13.23 9.35
C TYR A 105 -4.99 14.62 9.97
N ASN A 106 -5.58 14.82 11.14
CA ASN A 106 -5.49 16.08 11.89
C ASN A 106 -4.08 16.39 12.42
N SER A 107 -3.17 15.41 12.45
CA SER A 107 -1.84 15.52 13.08
C SER A 107 -0.65 15.66 12.13
N LYS A 108 -0.84 15.55 10.80
CA LYS A 108 0.22 15.62 9.75
C LYS A 108 1.53 14.87 10.14
N PRO A 109 1.51 13.53 10.26
CA PRO A 109 2.66 12.75 10.68
C PRO A 109 3.76 12.76 9.61
N ARG A 110 5.03 12.69 10.05
CA ARG A 110 6.21 12.66 9.18
C ARG A 110 6.51 11.29 8.56
N SER A 111 5.79 10.26 9.01
CA SER A 111 5.95 8.87 8.59
C SER A 111 4.64 8.11 8.75
N VAL A 112 4.40 7.12 7.90
CA VAL A 112 3.26 6.20 8.05
C VAL A 112 3.70 4.76 7.83
N HIS A 113 2.94 3.82 8.39
CA HIS A 113 2.96 2.47 7.91
C HIS A 113 1.79 2.22 6.96
N LEU A 114 2.07 1.66 5.78
CA LEU A 114 1.05 1.20 4.84
C LEU A 114 0.85 -0.30 5.05
N TYR A 115 -0.39 -0.74 5.02
CA TYR A 115 -0.77 -2.12 5.22
C TYR A 115 -1.46 -2.66 3.97
N LEU A 116 -0.69 -3.42 3.19
CA LEU A 116 -1.17 -4.16 2.03
C LEU A 116 -1.63 -5.55 2.50
N LYS A 117 -2.90 -5.66 2.90
CA LYS A 117 -3.44 -6.90 3.47
C LYS A 117 -4.29 -7.70 2.50
N THR A 118 -5.32 -7.06 1.93
CA THR A 118 -6.42 -7.76 1.27
C THR A 118 -6.94 -6.99 0.06
N ILE A 119 -6.94 -7.62 -1.11
CA ILE A 119 -7.60 -7.11 -2.32
C ILE A 119 -8.89 -7.91 -2.49
N GLN A 120 -10.06 -7.28 -2.40
CA GLN A 120 -11.35 -7.98 -2.50
C GLN A 120 -11.61 -8.46 -3.93
N LYS A 121 -12.16 -9.67 -4.08
CA LYS A 121 -12.40 -10.32 -5.39
C LYS A 121 -13.60 -9.76 -6.16
N LYS A 122 -14.57 -9.18 -5.43
CA LYS A 122 -15.86 -8.70 -5.96
C LYS A 122 -16.36 -7.54 -5.10
N THR A 123 -15.79 -6.38 -5.27
CA THR A 123 -16.44 -5.17 -4.76
C THR A 123 -16.52 -4.15 -5.87
N ASP A 124 -17.72 -3.61 -6.05
CA ASP A 124 -17.98 -2.34 -6.76
C ASP A 124 -17.18 -1.16 -6.17
N LEU A 125 -16.44 -1.40 -5.08
CA LEU A 125 -15.32 -0.57 -4.67
C LEU A 125 -14.25 -0.62 -5.76
N ASN A 126 -14.31 0.40 -6.63
CA ASN A 126 -13.34 0.79 -7.65
C ASN A 126 -11.91 1.05 -7.11
N ILE A 127 -11.58 0.67 -5.88
CA ILE A 127 -10.39 1.04 -5.14
C ILE A 127 -9.87 -0.18 -4.36
N PRO A 128 -8.58 -0.56 -4.49
CA PRO A 128 -7.95 -1.56 -3.63
C PRO A 128 -8.07 -1.17 -2.16
N VAL A 129 -8.46 -2.10 -1.30
CA VAL A 129 -8.54 -1.84 0.14
C VAL A 129 -7.14 -1.93 0.75
N MET A 130 -6.45 -0.79 0.80
CA MET A 130 -5.20 -0.60 1.51
C MET A 130 -5.46 0.23 2.78
N TYR A 131 -4.94 -0.22 3.91
CA TYR A 131 -5.08 0.52 5.17
C TYR A 131 -3.76 1.22 5.47
N ILE A 132 -3.80 2.52 5.74
CA ILE A 132 -2.68 3.19 6.40
C ILE A 132 -2.86 2.97 7.90
N ILE A 133 -1.80 2.67 8.63
CA ILE A 133 -1.81 2.62 10.10
C ILE A 133 -0.60 3.44 10.54
N ASN A 134 -0.80 4.53 11.28
CA ASN A 134 0.34 5.14 11.97
C ASN A 134 0.56 4.40 13.29
N LYS A 135 1.81 4.12 13.60
CA LYS A 135 2.21 3.57 14.89
C LYS A 135 2.94 4.69 15.62
N SER A 136 2.24 5.31 16.57
CA SER A 136 2.84 6.21 17.56
C SER A 136 3.84 5.46 18.41
#